data_AF-A0A953RMD3-F1
#
_entry.id   AF-A0A953RMD3-F1
#
_cell.length_a   1.000
_cell.length_b   1.000
_cell.length_c   1.000
_cell.angle_alpha   90.00
_cell.angle_beta   90.00
_cell.angle_gamma   90.00
#
_symmetry.space_group_name_H-M   'P 1'
#
loop_
_entity.id
_entity.type
_entity.pdbx_description
1 polymer ?
#
loop_
_entity_poly.entity_id
_entity_poly.type
_entity_poly.pdbx_seq_one_letter_code
_entity_poly.pdbx_strand_id
1 'polypeptide(L)'
;MQNICELPIHHCSRKRAPIALPVLASLLLAAISSPSQTSSVVKDANVYNRAVLLVGNDKLEIAIVKQGGSMLRIQIQGDPQGISPFGNPELVPSVPDNRKLNGPMVGHFVCVDGFGSPSKEEAAAGLAMHGEAYLQPWKLVSAEKQAGVATVKFTVDLPKLQETFARSVQIVDGENVIYIDSELTSDTAFDRTANWGEHPFLFSTLRGTREYRGRRLRRAFQDAYLSREYASGHALATITGFHLA
;
A
#
# COMPACT_ATOMS: atom_id res chain seq x y z
N MET A 1 82.96 -27.78 -35.08
CA MET A 1 83.81 -28.97 -34.83
C MET A 1 83.58 -29.42 -33.40
N GLN A 2 83.11 -30.67 -33.22
CA GLN A 2 83.15 -31.56 -32.03
C GLN A 2 81.85 -32.40 -31.92
N ASN A 3 81.71 -33.44 -32.77
CA ASN A 3 81.88 -34.87 -32.45
C ASN A 3 82.08 -35.18 -30.94
N ILE A 4 81.50 -36.19 -30.25
CA ILE A 4 80.97 -37.53 -30.56
C ILE A 4 80.17 -37.99 -29.30
N CYS A 5 79.17 -38.87 -29.42
CA CYS A 5 79.09 -40.19 -28.75
C CYS A 5 77.66 -40.71 -28.55
N GLU A 6 77.52 -41.99 -28.88
CA GLU A 6 76.29 -42.74 -29.08
C GLU A 6 76.16 -43.88 -28.03
N LEU A 7 74.90 -44.27 -27.75
CA LEU A 7 74.38 -45.57 -27.23
C LEU A 7 74.56 -45.93 -25.73
N PRO A 8 73.80 -46.90 -25.12
CA PRO A 8 72.75 -47.79 -25.67
C PRO A 8 71.44 -48.06 -24.83
N ILE A 9 70.38 -48.50 -25.54
CA ILE A 9 69.40 -49.61 -25.32
C ILE A 9 68.54 -49.72 -24.00
N HIS A 10 67.19 -49.78 -24.11
CA HIS A 10 66.33 -50.99 -23.90
C HIS A 10 64.81 -50.72 -23.83
N HIS A 11 64.09 -51.68 -24.43
CA HIS A 11 62.65 -51.79 -24.63
C HIS A 11 61.79 -51.72 -23.35
N CYS A 12 60.57 -51.19 -23.48
CA CYS A 12 59.37 -51.89 -22.99
C CYS A 12 58.11 -51.37 -23.71
N SER A 13 57.60 -52.16 -24.66
CA SER A 13 56.32 -51.92 -25.32
C SER A 13 55.18 -52.31 -24.38
N ARG A 14 54.42 -51.33 -23.90
CA ARG A 14 53.09 -51.56 -23.31
C ARG A 14 52.03 -50.89 -24.17
N LYS A 15 51.32 -51.70 -24.95
CA LYS A 15 50.06 -51.34 -25.61
C LYS A 15 49.06 -50.88 -24.55
N ARG A 16 48.56 -49.65 -24.65
CA ARG A 16 47.41 -49.15 -23.87
C ARG A 16 46.16 -49.24 -24.74
N ALA A 17 45.15 -49.95 -24.22
CA ALA A 17 43.81 -50.03 -24.81
C ALA A 17 43.07 -48.68 -24.69
N PRO A 18 42.19 -48.34 -25.64
CA PRO A 18 41.41 -47.11 -25.57
C PRO A 18 40.26 -47.26 -24.56
N ILE A 19 40.22 -46.35 -23.59
CA ILE A 19 39.12 -46.21 -22.63
C ILE A 19 38.01 -45.41 -23.32
N ALA A 20 36.85 -46.02 -23.50
CA ALA A 20 35.65 -45.38 -24.02
C ALA A 20 35.12 -44.36 -22.99
N LEU A 21 34.89 -43.12 -23.44
CA LEU A 21 34.15 -42.11 -22.66
C LEU A 21 32.65 -42.42 -22.73
N PRO A 22 31.91 -42.46 -21.61
CA PRO A 22 30.46 -42.45 -21.66
C PRO A 22 29.97 -41.02 -21.91
N VAL A 23 29.11 -40.87 -22.91
CA VAL A 23 28.38 -39.64 -23.21
C VAL A 23 27.37 -39.40 -22.08
N LEU A 24 27.64 -38.37 -21.26
CA LEU A 24 26.71 -37.92 -20.23
C LEU A 24 25.59 -37.12 -20.90
N ALA A 25 24.41 -37.71 -21.00
CA ALA A 25 23.20 -37.02 -21.46
C ALA A 25 22.74 -36.03 -20.39
N SER A 26 22.97 -34.74 -20.62
CA SER A 26 22.40 -33.67 -19.79
C SER A 26 20.89 -33.57 -20.03
N LEU A 27 20.09 -34.02 -19.06
CA LEU A 27 18.69 -33.60 -18.96
C LEU A 27 18.66 -32.10 -18.64
N LEU A 28 18.39 -31.27 -19.65
CA LEU A 28 17.93 -29.91 -19.41
C LEU A 28 16.49 -29.99 -18.87
N LEU A 29 16.32 -29.83 -17.56
CA LEU A 29 15.06 -29.38 -16.99
C LEU A 29 14.85 -27.94 -17.46
N ALA A 30 14.10 -27.77 -18.55
CA ALA A 30 13.53 -26.47 -18.88
C ALA A 30 12.52 -26.12 -17.78
N ALA A 31 12.94 -25.28 -16.82
CA ALA A 31 12.00 -24.61 -15.94
C ALA A 31 11.09 -23.77 -16.85
N ILE A 32 9.86 -24.25 -17.05
CA ILE A 32 8.80 -23.46 -17.65
C ILE A 32 8.49 -22.37 -16.63
N SER A 33 9.19 -21.24 -16.72
CA SER A 33 8.73 -20.00 -16.14
C SER A 33 7.47 -19.63 -16.90
N SER A 34 6.33 -20.14 -16.43
CA SER A 34 5.04 -19.61 -16.81
C SER A 34 5.12 -18.10 -16.61
N PRO A 35 4.86 -17.27 -17.62
CA PRO A 35 4.71 -15.85 -17.37
C PRO A 35 3.58 -15.73 -16.35
N SER A 36 3.94 -15.32 -15.13
CA SER A 36 2.96 -14.89 -14.14
C SER A 36 2.10 -13.88 -14.88
N GLN A 37 0.83 -14.22 -15.13
CA GLN A 37 -0.11 -13.26 -15.68
C GLN A 37 -0.24 -12.20 -14.60
N THR A 38 0.57 -11.16 -14.70
CA THR A 38 0.43 -9.96 -13.90
C THR A 38 -0.85 -9.31 -14.38
N SER A 39 -2.00 -9.76 -13.89
CA SER A 39 -3.15 -8.88 -13.83
C SER A 39 -2.64 -7.63 -13.11
N SER A 40 -2.90 -6.46 -13.67
CA SER A 40 -2.53 -5.24 -12.98
C SER A 40 -3.26 -5.26 -11.63
N VAL A 41 -2.48 -5.29 -10.55
CA VAL A 41 -2.98 -5.33 -9.16
C VAL A 41 -3.94 -4.19 -8.85
N VAL A 42 -3.76 -3.11 -9.59
CA VAL A 42 -4.62 -1.93 -9.61
C VAL A 42 -5.40 -1.87 -10.91
N LYS A 43 -6.64 -1.37 -10.85
CA LYS A 43 -7.45 -1.02 -12.01
C LYS A 43 -7.94 0.42 -11.90
N ASP A 44 -7.77 1.20 -12.97
CA ASP A 44 -8.37 2.52 -13.09
C ASP A 44 -9.89 2.44 -13.23
N ALA A 45 -10.61 3.27 -12.47
CA ALA A 45 -12.05 3.36 -12.55
C ALA A 45 -12.55 4.76 -12.15
N ASN A 46 -13.88 4.94 -12.27
CA ASN A 46 -14.58 6.06 -11.66
C ASN A 46 -15.63 5.53 -10.68
N VAL A 47 -15.61 6.05 -9.45
CA VAL A 47 -16.59 5.74 -8.39
C VAL A 47 -17.06 7.06 -7.81
N TYR A 48 -18.38 7.28 -7.71
CA TYR A 48 -18.98 8.52 -7.19
C TYR A 48 -18.40 9.78 -7.85
N ASN A 49 -18.27 9.75 -9.18
CA ASN A 49 -17.68 10.82 -10.01
C ASN A 49 -16.23 11.19 -9.64
N ARG A 50 -15.46 10.23 -9.11
CA ARG A 50 -14.04 10.40 -8.80
C ARG A 50 -13.20 9.36 -9.49
N ALA A 51 -12.06 9.78 -10.03
CA ALA A 51 -11.03 8.87 -10.50
C ALA A 51 -10.43 8.10 -9.32
N VAL A 52 -10.48 6.77 -9.40
CA VAL A 52 -10.00 5.87 -8.35
C VAL A 52 -9.09 4.80 -8.92
N LEU A 53 -8.29 4.21 -8.03
CA LEU A 53 -7.63 2.94 -8.22
C LEU A 53 -8.39 1.88 -7.44
N LEU A 54 -8.84 0.83 -8.12
CA LEU A 54 -9.44 -0.34 -7.52
C LEU A 54 -8.34 -1.35 -7.19
N VAL A 55 -8.31 -1.84 -5.96
CA VAL A 55 -7.40 -2.90 -5.49
C VAL A 55 -8.25 -3.92 -4.74
N GLY A 56 -8.01 -5.21 -4.94
CA GLY A 56 -8.85 -6.21 -4.29
C GLY A 56 -8.36 -7.64 -4.44
N ASN A 57 -9.08 -8.53 -3.78
CA ASN A 57 -8.93 -9.99 -3.80
C ASN A 57 -10.30 -10.67 -3.94
N ASP A 58 -10.37 -11.96 -3.61
CA ASP A 58 -11.61 -12.75 -3.61
C ASP A 58 -12.61 -12.41 -2.49
N LYS A 59 -12.21 -11.59 -1.50
CA LYS A 59 -13.02 -11.22 -0.33
C LYS A 59 -13.47 -9.77 -0.30
N LEU A 60 -12.63 -8.85 -0.77
CA LEU A 60 -12.95 -7.42 -0.79
C LEU A 60 -12.32 -6.67 -1.98
N GLU A 61 -12.87 -5.49 -2.26
CA GLU A 61 -12.30 -4.49 -3.17
C GLU A 61 -12.33 -3.12 -2.48
N ILE A 62 -11.23 -2.39 -2.57
CA ILE A 62 -11.11 -0.99 -2.15
C ILE A 62 -11.01 -0.07 -3.36
N ALA A 63 -11.71 1.06 -3.31
CA ALA A 63 -11.55 2.17 -4.25
C ALA A 63 -10.77 3.32 -3.59
N ILE A 64 -9.57 3.61 -4.06
CA ILE A 64 -8.69 4.66 -3.54
C ILE A 64 -8.74 5.88 -4.49
N VAL A 65 -9.12 7.05 -3.98
CA VAL A 65 -9.21 8.29 -4.79
C VAL A 65 -7.82 8.78 -5.17
N LYS A 66 -7.61 9.06 -6.45
CA LYS A 66 -6.33 9.61 -6.94
C LYS A 66 -6.04 11.01 -6.39
N GLN A 67 -7.07 11.85 -6.29
CA GLN A 67 -6.98 13.14 -5.59
C GLN A 67 -7.30 12.94 -4.11
N GLY A 68 -6.32 13.13 -3.24
CA GLY A 68 -6.47 13.06 -1.78
C GLY A 68 -6.23 11.70 -1.15
N GLY A 69 -6.03 10.63 -1.94
CA GLY A 69 -5.60 9.32 -1.43
C GLY A 69 -6.60 8.60 -0.52
N SER A 70 -7.85 9.08 -0.47
CA SER A 70 -8.87 8.54 0.42
C SER A 70 -9.33 7.16 -0.03
N MET A 71 -9.59 6.27 0.92
CA MET A 71 -10.35 5.04 0.69
C MET A 71 -11.83 5.42 0.59
N LEU A 72 -12.33 5.52 -0.64
CA LEU A 72 -13.68 6.01 -0.93
C LEU A 72 -14.76 4.98 -0.64
N ARG A 73 -14.47 3.71 -0.93
CA ARG A 73 -15.40 2.58 -0.83
C ARG A 73 -14.63 1.32 -0.55
N ILE A 74 -15.11 0.55 0.42
CA ILE A 74 -14.77 -0.87 0.59
C ILE A 74 -16.01 -1.68 0.23
N GLN A 75 -15.83 -2.68 -0.61
CA GLN A 75 -16.86 -3.61 -1.08
C GLN A 75 -16.49 -5.01 -0.62
N ILE A 76 -17.40 -5.69 0.09
CA ILE A 76 -17.24 -7.10 0.41
C ILE A 76 -17.78 -7.94 -0.75
N GLN A 77 -16.97 -8.90 -1.20
CA GLN A 77 -17.34 -9.80 -2.29
C GLN A 77 -18.39 -10.78 -1.81
N GLY A 78 -19.46 -10.95 -2.59
CA GLY A 78 -20.60 -11.79 -2.22
C GLY A 78 -21.61 -11.16 -1.26
N ASP A 79 -21.40 -9.93 -0.78
CA ASP A 79 -22.45 -9.18 -0.07
C ASP A 79 -23.54 -8.73 -1.07
N PRO A 80 -24.78 -9.26 -0.98
CA PRO A 80 -25.85 -8.91 -1.91
C PRO A 80 -26.33 -7.46 -1.75
N GLN A 81 -26.08 -6.83 -0.60
CA GLN A 81 -26.48 -5.42 -0.38
C GLN A 81 -25.41 -4.45 -0.87
N GLY A 82 -24.15 -4.90 -0.93
CA GLY A 82 -23.00 -4.12 -1.37
C GLY A 82 -22.79 -2.82 -0.60
N ILE A 83 -23.02 -2.87 0.72
CA ILE A 83 -22.93 -1.69 1.56
C ILE A 83 -21.49 -1.49 2.00
N SER A 84 -20.95 -0.32 1.67
CA SER A 84 -19.67 0.12 2.17
C SER A 84 -19.76 0.58 3.62
N PRO A 85 -18.75 0.32 4.47
CA PRO A 85 -18.68 0.92 5.80
C PRO A 85 -18.66 2.46 5.76
N PHE A 86 -18.27 3.04 4.63
CA PHE A 86 -18.29 4.50 4.42
C PHE A 86 -19.63 5.02 3.87
N GLY A 87 -20.59 4.11 3.64
CA GLY A 87 -21.89 4.38 3.05
C GLY A 87 -21.85 4.43 1.52
N ASN A 88 -23.04 4.33 0.93
CA ASN A 88 -23.28 4.38 -0.51
C ASN A 88 -24.26 5.53 -0.77
N PRO A 89 -23.80 6.69 -1.27
CA PRO A 89 -24.67 7.83 -1.54
C PRO A 89 -25.90 7.52 -2.40
N GLU A 90 -25.77 6.55 -3.30
CA GLU A 90 -26.77 6.06 -4.24
C GLU A 90 -27.82 5.13 -3.62
N LEU A 91 -27.50 4.43 -2.52
CA LEU A 91 -28.40 3.44 -1.90
C LEU A 91 -29.28 4.03 -0.79
N VAL A 92 -29.04 5.28 -0.42
CA VAL A 92 -29.79 5.96 0.65
C VAL A 92 -30.66 7.04 -0.01
N PRO A 93 -31.98 6.82 -0.16
CA PRO A 93 -32.86 7.88 -0.62
C PRO A 93 -32.79 9.06 0.37
N SER A 94 -32.53 10.26 -0.15
CA SER A 94 -32.40 11.51 0.60
C SER A 94 -31.13 11.66 1.46
N VAL A 95 -29.96 11.22 0.96
CA VAL A 95 -28.66 11.62 1.56
C VAL A 95 -28.54 13.14 1.55
N PRO A 96 -28.35 13.80 2.71
CA PRO A 96 -28.07 15.24 2.74
C PRO A 96 -26.82 15.57 1.92
N ASP A 97 -26.76 16.72 1.27
CA ASP A 97 -25.68 17.06 0.33
C ASP A 97 -24.27 16.94 0.94
N ASN A 98 -24.12 17.25 2.23
CA ASN A 98 -22.86 17.11 2.96
C ASN A 98 -22.40 15.64 3.15
N ARG A 99 -23.25 14.67 2.84
CA ARG A 99 -22.96 13.22 2.89
C ARG A 99 -22.93 12.58 1.50
N LYS A 100 -23.08 13.35 0.43
CA LYS A 100 -22.98 12.88 -0.96
C LYS A 100 -21.54 12.76 -1.48
N LEU A 101 -20.54 12.86 -0.61
CA LEU A 101 -19.12 12.75 -0.97
C LEU A 101 -18.68 13.79 -2.03
N ASN A 102 -19.32 14.97 -2.01
CA ASN A 102 -19.08 16.07 -2.97
C ASN A 102 -17.84 16.93 -2.65
N GLY A 103 -17.33 16.87 -1.42
CA GLY A 103 -16.12 17.58 -0.98
C GLY A 103 -14.85 16.73 -1.12
N PRO A 104 -13.65 17.27 -0.85
CA PRO A 104 -12.41 16.50 -0.91
C PRO A 104 -12.25 15.51 0.27
N MET A 105 -12.91 15.76 1.39
CA MET A 105 -12.92 14.89 2.57
C MET A 105 -14.01 13.81 2.41
N VAL A 106 -13.63 12.67 1.86
CA VAL A 106 -14.53 11.55 1.55
C VAL A 106 -14.04 10.27 2.18
N GLY A 107 -14.94 9.29 2.37
CA GLY A 107 -14.59 7.95 2.84
C GLY A 107 -13.69 7.96 4.07
N HIS A 108 -12.56 7.27 3.97
CA HIS A 108 -11.48 7.33 4.95
C HIS A 108 -10.27 8.01 4.34
N PHE A 109 -10.03 9.26 4.77
CA PHE A 109 -8.86 10.05 4.39
C PHE A 109 -7.90 10.19 5.59
N VAL A 110 -6.64 10.50 5.29
CA VAL A 110 -5.61 10.75 6.29
C VAL A 110 -5.40 12.25 6.47
N CYS A 111 -5.26 12.67 7.71
CA CYS A 111 -4.87 14.03 8.08
C CYS A 111 -3.38 13.98 8.43
N VAL A 112 -2.54 14.68 7.68
CA VAL A 112 -1.08 14.69 7.88
C VAL A 112 -0.68 16.09 8.29
N ASP A 113 0.00 16.18 9.43
CA ASP A 113 0.54 17.40 10.01
C ASP A 113 -0.48 18.53 10.16
N GLY A 114 -1.73 18.12 10.40
CA GLY A 114 -2.84 18.96 10.79
C GLY A 114 -4.04 18.10 11.16
N PHE A 115 -4.66 18.37 12.32
CA PHE A 115 -5.88 17.68 12.73
C PHE A 115 -6.90 18.69 13.27
N GLY A 116 -8.00 18.86 12.54
CA GLY A 116 -9.00 19.88 12.81
C GLY A 116 -8.66 21.21 12.13
N SER A 117 -9.18 22.29 12.69
CA SER A 117 -8.97 23.64 12.15
C SER A 117 -7.58 24.17 12.48
N PRO A 118 -6.88 24.80 11.51
CA PRO A 118 -5.65 25.53 11.79
C PRO A 118 -5.93 26.75 12.67
N SER A 119 -4.88 27.30 13.29
CA SER A 119 -4.88 28.64 13.86
C SER A 119 -5.15 29.71 12.79
N LYS A 120 -5.41 30.96 13.22
CA LYS A 120 -5.65 32.06 12.28
C LYS A 120 -4.41 32.35 11.45
N GLU A 121 -3.24 32.26 12.06
CA GLU A 121 -1.93 32.51 11.46
C GLU A 121 -1.59 31.42 10.44
N GLU A 122 -1.80 30.15 10.78
CA GLU A 122 -1.62 29.02 9.86
C GLU A 122 -2.61 29.08 8.68
N ALA A 123 -3.88 29.41 8.95
CA ALA A 123 -4.88 29.62 7.90
C ALA A 123 -4.48 30.77 6.96
N ALA A 124 -3.97 31.87 7.51
CA ALA A 124 -3.46 33.00 6.72
C ALA A 124 -2.21 32.63 5.89
N ALA A 125 -1.40 31.67 6.36
CA ALA A 125 -0.31 31.08 5.60
C ALA A 125 -0.77 30.05 4.55
N GLY A 126 -2.07 29.74 4.51
CA GLY A 126 -2.70 28.85 3.54
C GLY A 126 -2.73 27.38 3.96
N LEU A 127 -2.54 27.06 5.25
CA LEU A 127 -2.75 25.71 5.75
C LEU A 127 -4.25 25.38 5.78
N ALA A 128 -4.62 24.21 5.25
CA ALA A 128 -6.00 23.76 5.23
C ALA A 128 -6.39 23.03 6.52
N MET A 129 -7.71 22.96 6.78
CA MET A 129 -8.28 22.11 7.82
C MET A 129 -7.85 20.66 7.59
N HIS A 130 -7.32 19.98 8.60
CA HIS A 130 -6.74 18.62 8.52
C HIS A 130 -5.46 18.48 7.67
N GLY A 131 -4.71 19.58 7.49
CA GLY A 131 -3.51 19.57 6.66
C GLY A 131 -3.86 19.54 5.16
N GLU A 132 -2.91 19.15 4.32
CA GLU A 132 -3.10 19.22 2.86
C GLU A 132 -3.16 17.86 2.15
N ALA A 133 -2.86 16.74 2.82
CA ALA A 133 -2.76 15.42 2.18
C ALA A 133 -4.01 14.99 1.39
N TYR A 134 -5.21 15.29 1.89
CA TYR A 134 -6.48 14.98 1.22
C TYR A 134 -6.82 15.94 0.06
N LEU A 135 -6.05 17.02 -0.11
CA LEU A 135 -6.17 17.97 -1.21
C LEU A 135 -5.16 17.72 -2.31
N GLN A 136 -4.09 16.98 -2.05
CA GLN A 136 -2.98 16.77 -2.99
C GLN A 136 -3.22 15.55 -3.90
N PRO A 137 -2.63 15.53 -5.12
CA PRO A 137 -2.68 14.36 -5.98
C PRO A 137 -1.72 13.27 -5.49
N TRP A 138 -2.24 12.08 -5.27
CA TRP A 138 -1.45 10.92 -4.84
C TRP A 138 -0.86 10.21 -6.05
N LYS A 139 0.46 9.97 -5.99
CA LYS A 139 1.23 9.34 -7.05
C LYS A 139 1.37 7.85 -6.76
N LEU A 140 0.99 7.01 -7.70
CA LEU A 140 1.26 5.57 -7.62
C LEU A 140 2.76 5.34 -7.86
N VAL A 141 3.43 4.71 -6.90
CA VAL A 141 4.87 4.36 -6.98
C VAL A 141 5.06 2.95 -7.50
N SER A 142 4.31 1.98 -6.95
CA SER A 142 4.35 0.59 -7.39
C SER A 142 3.03 -0.12 -7.12
N ALA A 143 2.75 -1.15 -7.91
CA ALA A 143 1.62 -2.06 -7.73
C ALA A 143 2.06 -3.46 -8.15
N GLU A 144 2.14 -4.37 -7.20
CA GLU A 144 2.68 -5.72 -7.43
C GLU A 144 1.94 -6.77 -6.60
N LYS A 145 1.87 -8.00 -7.12
CA LYS A 145 1.29 -9.14 -6.41
C LYS A 145 2.34 -10.23 -6.32
N GLN A 146 2.69 -10.61 -5.10
CA GLN A 146 3.70 -11.63 -4.82
C GLN A 146 3.16 -12.57 -3.74
N ALA A 147 3.25 -13.88 -3.98
CA ALA A 147 2.82 -14.91 -3.02
C ALA A 147 1.41 -14.69 -2.43
N GLY A 148 0.45 -14.23 -3.25
CA GLY A 148 -0.93 -13.96 -2.81
C GLY A 148 -1.14 -12.62 -2.10
N VAL A 149 -0.11 -11.78 -1.98
CA VAL A 149 -0.21 -10.44 -1.38
C VAL A 149 -0.13 -9.38 -2.47
N ALA A 150 -1.21 -8.64 -2.66
CA ALA A 150 -1.24 -7.42 -3.46
C ALA A 150 -0.70 -6.25 -2.63
N THR A 151 0.40 -5.63 -3.06
CA THR A 151 1.00 -4.45 -2.44
C THR A 151 0.93 -3.26 -3.40
N VAL A 152 0.36 -2.16 -2.94
CA VAL A 152 0.24 -0.91 -3.71
C VAL A 152 0.82 0.24 -2.91
N LYS A 153 1.83 0.90 -3.46
CA LYS A 153 2.55 2.01 -2.80
C LYS A 153 2.22 3.33 -3.46
N PHE A 154 2.00 4.34 -2.63
CA PHE A 154 1.70 5.70 -3.03
C PHE A 154 2.59 6.71 -2.32
N THR A 155 2.81 7.85 -2.95
CA THR A 155 3.41 9.03 -2.33
C THR A 155 2.58 10.28 -2.61
N VAL A 156 2.69 11.25 -1.71
CA VAL A 156 2.10 12.57 -1.85
C VAL A 156 3.07 13.62 -1.29
N ASP A 157 3.24 14.71 -2.04
CA ASP A 157 4.07 15.83 -1.61
C ASP A 157 3.18 16.85 -0.88
N LEU A 158 3.64 17.34 0.26
CA LEU A 158 2.96 18.31 1.13
C LEU A 158 3.78 19.61 1.14
N PRO A 159 3.66 20.46 0.10
CA PRO A 159 4.56 21.60 -0.09
C PRO A 159 4.44 22.69 0.98
N LYS A 160 3.30 22.84 1.65
CA LYS A 160 3.15 23.82 2.74
C LYS A 160 3.86 23.36 4.01
N LEU A 161 3.85 22.05 4.24
CA LEU A 161 4.47 21.42 5.40
C LEU A 161 5.94 21.02 5.14
N GLN A 162 6.38 21.07 3.88
CA GLN A 162 7.70 20.61 3.43
C GLN A 162 7.93 19.15 3.84
N GLU A 163 6.99 18.30 3.43
CA GLU A 163 7.01 16.88 3.72
C GLU A 163 6.66 16.04 2.50
N THR A 164 7.11 14.79 2.52
CA THR A 164 6.61 13.73 1.65
C THR A 164 5.98 12.64 2.51
N PHE A 165 4.74 12.27 2.20
CA PHE A 165 4.03 11.19 2.88
C PHE A 165 3.87 10.00 1.94
N ALA A 166 4.25 8.81 2.40
CA ALA A 166 4.13 7.56 1.66
C ALA A 166 3.14 6.62 2.37
N ARG A 167 2.37 5.85 1.58
CA ARG A 167 1.56 4.76 2.10
C ARG A 167 1.73 3.50 1.28
N SER A 168 1.75 2.35 1.97
CA SER A 168 1.68 1.03 1.36
C SER A 168 0.38 0.35 1.80
N VAL A 169 -0.48 0.02 0.84
CA VAL A 169 -1.69 -0.76 1.04
C VAL A 169 -1.41 -2.21 0.66
N GLN A 170 -1.67 -3.14 1.58
CA GLN A 170 -1.55 -4.57 1.32
C GLN A 170 -2.90 -5.28 1.50
N ILE A 171 -3.22 -6.15 0.55
CA ILE A 171 -4.41 -7.02 0.57
C ILE A 171 -3.94 -8.45 0.30
N VAL A 172 -4.24 -9.36 1.22
CA VAL A 172 -3.83 -10.78 1.17
C VAL A 172 -4.99 -11.61 0.64
N ASP A 173 -4.76 -12.47 -0.35
CA ASP A 173 -5.78 -13.39 -0.86
C ASP A 173 -6.40 -14.23 0.27
N GLY A 174 -7.72 -14.43 0.22
CA GLY A 174 -8.47 -15.15 1.24
C GLY A 174 -8.83 -14.36 2.49
N GLU A 175 -8.24 -13.17 2.71
CA GLU A 175 -8.52 -12.30 3.87
C GLU A 175 -9.44 -11.13 3.54
N ASN A 176 -10.24 -10.70 4.51
CA ASN A 176 -11.06 -9.50 4.45
C ASN A 176 -10.40 -8.31 5.21
N VAL A 177 -9.07 -8.26 5.23
CA VAL A 177 -8.29 -7.26 5.96
C VAL A 177 -7.51 -6.39 4.97
N ILE A 178 -7.45 -5.09 5.27
CA ILE A 178 -6.62 -4.12 4.55
C ILE A 178 -5.53 -3.66 5.51
N TYR A 179 -4.27 -3.94 5.17
CA TYR A 179 -3.11 -3.50 5.93
C TYR A 179 -2.58 -2.22 5.33
N ILE A 180 -2.26 -1.24 6.18
CA ILE A 180 -1.72 0.04 5.72
C ILE A 180 -0.50 0.42 6.53
N ASP A 181 0.62 0.58 5.85
CA ASP A 181 1.84 1.17 6.42
C ASP A 181 2.00 2.60 5.89
N SER A 182 2.47 3.50 6.74
CA SER A 182 2.59 4.93 6.44
C SER A 182 3.95 5.44 6.90
N GLU A 183 4.59 6.26 6.07
CA GLU A 183 5.87 6.89 6.36
C GLU A 183 5.80 8.39 6.05
N LEU A 184 6.37 9.21 6.92
CA LEU A 184 6.46 10.66 6.74
C LEU A 184 7.92 11.08 6.74
N THR A 185 8.31 11.82 5.71
CA THR A 185 9.63 12.42 5.58
C THR A 185 9.50 13.93 5.66
N SER A 186 10.27 14.58 6.54
CA SER A 186 10.38 16.04 6.58
C SER A 186 11.55 16.50 5.73
N ASP A 187 11.31 17.48 4.86
CA ASP A 187 12.32 18.09 4.00
C ASP A 187 13.03 19.29 4.68
N THR A 188 12.67 19.58 5.94
CA THR A 188 13.30 20.66 6.73
C THR A 188 14.67 20.25 7.26
N ALA A 189 15.60 21.22 7.33
CA ALA A 189 16.95 21.00 7.88
C ALA A 189 17.01 20.95 9.43
N PHE A 190 15.86 20.92 10.11
CA PHE A 190 15.73 20.90 11.56
C PHE A 190 14.58 20.00 11.99
N ASP A 191 14.68 19.47 13.21
CA ASP A 191 13.65 18.63 13.81
C ASP A 191 12.41 19.44 14.15
N ARG A 192 11.25 18.87 13.84
CA ARG A 192 9.95 19.43 14.23
C ARG A 192 8.99 18.31 14.58
N THR A 193 8.01 18.64 15.41
CA THR A 193 6.91 17.71 15.70
C THR A 193 6.17 17.38 14.41
N ALA A 194 5.86 16.10 14.26
CA ALA A 194 4.97 15.59 13.22
C ALA A 194 3.84 14.77 13.87
N ASN A 195 2.68 14.77 13.23
CA ASN A 195 1.48 14.07 13.65
C ASN A 195 0.65 13.68 12.44
N TRP A 196 0.05 12.50 12.45
CA TRP A 196 -1.02 12.20 11.50
C TRP A 196 -2.12 11.38 12.17
N GLY A 197 -3.31 11.44 11.57
CA GLY A 197 -4.50 10.78 12.07
C GLY A 197 -5.37 10.25 10.93
N GLU A 198 -5.92 9.06 11.16
CA GLU A 198 -6.91 8.46 10.27
C GLU A 198 -8.29 9.04 10.55
N HIS A 199 -8.99 9.49 9.50
CA HIS A 199 -10.30 10.14 9.63
C HIS A 199 -11.40 9.41 8.84
N PRO A 200 -11.85 8.23 9.30
CA PRO A 200 -12.91 7.48 8.64
C PRO A 200 -14.27 8.16 8.83
N PHE A 201 -14.98 8.38 7.73
CA PHE A 201 -16.43 8.58 7.77
C PHE A 201 -17.10 7.21 7.81
N LEU A 202 -17.62 6.81 8.97
CA LEU A 202 -18.39 5.57 9.10
C LEU A 202 -19.89 5.85 8.96
N PHE A 203 -20.52 5.20 8.00
CA PHE A 203 -21.94 5.32 7.78
C PHE A 203 -22.69 4.37 8.73
N SER A 204 -23.55 4.94 9.58
CA SER A 204 -24.43 4.14 10.44
C SER A 204 -25.59 3.59 9.62
N THR A 205 -25.59 2.27 9.43
CA THR A 205 -26.67 1.52 8.76
C THR A 205 -27.79 1.10 9.71
N LEU A 206 -27.79 1.55 10.97
CA LEU A 206 -28.80 1.17 11.97
C LEU A 206 -30.20 1.66 11.57
N ARG A 207 -30.92 0.87 10.78
CA ARG A 207 -32.38 0.88 10.71
C ARG A 207 -32.91 -0.08 11.77
N GLY A 208 -33.20 0.43 12.95
CA GLY A 208 -33.84 -0.32 14.04
C GLY A 208 -34.13 0.57 15.24
N THR A 209 -35.32 0.44 15.82
CA THR A 209 -35.92 1.24 16.90
C THR A 209 -35.21 1.16 18.27
N ARG A 210 -33.91 0.86 18.34
CA ARG A 210 -33.17 0.90 19.60
C ARG A 210 -32.56 2.27 19.82
N GLU A 211 -33.18 2.97 20.75
CA GLU A 211 -32.72 4.23 21.34
C GLU A 211 -31.22 4.17 21.66
N TYR A 212 -30.43 5.01 20.97
CA TYR A 212 -29.02 5.19 21.28
C TYR A 212 -28.92 6.14 22.49
N ARG A 213 -28.75 5.59 23.70
CA ARG A 213 -28.27 6.38 24.85
C ARG A 213 -26.81 6.74 24.58
N GLY A 214 -26.60 7.91 24.00
CA GLY A 214 -25.28 8.47 23.76
C GLY A 214 -24.51 8.62 25.07
N ARG A 215 -23.59 7.69 25.34
CA ARG A 215 -22.38 8.05 26.08
C ARG A 215 -21.48 8.74 25.07
N ARG A 216 -21.10 10.00 25.35
CA ARG A 216 -20.00 10.65 24.63
C ARG A 216 -18.81 9.72 24.69
N LEU A 217 -18.52 9.03 23.59
CA LEU A 217 -17.23 8.39 23.36
C LEU A 217 -16.22 9.52 23.09
N ARG A 218 -15.80 10.20 24.16
CA ARG A 218 -14.46 10.79 24.19
C ARG A 218 -13.53 9.63 24.53
N ARG A 219 -12.60 9.31 23.63
CA ARG A 219 -11.67 8.16 23.61
C ARG A 219 -12.23 6.87 23.01
N ALA A 220 -11.97 6.71 21.72
CA ALA A 220 -11.70 5.42 21.07
C ALA A 220 -11.11 5.69 19.68
N PHE A 221 -9.93 6.32 19.61
CA PHE A 221 -9.03 6.35 18.44
C PHE A 221 -7.68 6.98 18.86
N GLN A 222 -7.12 6.48 19.96
CA GLN A 222 -5.76 6.79 20.39
C GLN A 222 -5.27 5.51 21.06
N ASP A 223 -4.15 4.98 20.57
CA ASP A 223 -3.39 3.78 20.97
C ASP A 223 -3.26 2.87 19.71
N ALA A 224 -2.13 2.77 19.01
CA ALA A 224 -0.74 2.79 19.47
C ALA A 224 0.17 3.70 18.64
N TYR A 225 0.72 4.73 19.28
CA TYR A 225 1.95 5.40 18.84
C TYR A 225 3.12 4.66 19.52
N LEU A 226 3.83 3.81 18.78
CA LEU A 226 5.17 3.36 19.19
C LEU A 226 6.18 4.00 18.26
N SER A 227 6.68 5.16 18.63
CA SER A 227 7.87 5.74 18.02
C SER A 227 9.08 4.87 18.37
N ARG A 228 9.67 4.17 17.40
CA ARG A 228 11.06 3.71 17.52
C ARG A 228 11.98 4.84 17.05
N GLU A 229 13.09 5.00 17.79
CA GLU A 229 13.95 6.18 17.80
C GLU A 229 14.54 6.59 16.44
N TYR A 230 14.69 7.92 16.33
CA TYR A 230 15.45 8.68 15.35
C TYR A 230 16.92 8.26 15.33
N ALA A 231 17.36 7.57 14.27
CA ALA A 231 18.79 7.43 13.98
C ALA A 231 19.17 7.64 12.51
N SER A 232 18.20 7.84 11.60
CA SER A 232 18.50 7.92 10.15
C SER A 232 17.66 8.92 9.36
N GLY A 233 16.92 9.83 9.99
CA GLY A 233 16.08 10.82 9.27
C GLY A 233 14.80 10.25 8.66
N HIS A 234 14.44 9.01 8.99
CA HIS A 234 13.18 8.37 8.59
C HIS A 234 12.31 8.10 9.82
N ALA A 235 11.10 8.66 9.86
CA ALA A 235 10.09 8.32 10.85
C ALA A 235 9.17 7.23 10.27
N LEU A 236 9.41 5.97 10.66
CA LEU A 236 8.46 4.88 10.44
C LEU A 236 7.46 4.84 11.61
N ALA A 237 6.17 4.98 11.32
CA ALA A 237 5.14 4.51 12.24
C ALA A 237 4.16 3.60 11.50
N THR A 238 4.22 2.31 11.84
CA THR A 238 3.34 1.28 11.28
C THR A 238 2.01 1.27 12.03
N ILE A 239 0.90 1.43 11.29
CA ILE A 239 -0.46 1.21 11.82
C ILE A 239 -0.90 -0.20 11.42
N THR A 240 -0.86 -1.15 12.35
CA THR A 240 -1.14 -2.56 12.03
C THR A 240 -2.65 -2.85 11.97
N GLY A 241 -3.23 -2.70 10.77
CA GLY A 241 -4.46 -3.38 10.32
C GLY A 241 -5.80 -2.87 10.87
N PHE A 242 -6.84 -2.91 10.02
CA PHE A 242 -8.24 -2.77 10.42
C PHE A 242 -8.95 -4.12 10.26
N HIS A 243 -9.50 -4.67 11.35
CA HIS A 243 -10.33 -5.87 11.30
C HIS A 243 -11.80 -5.46 11.19
N LEU A 244 -12.44 -5.74 10.05
CA LEU A 244 -13.88 -5.59 9.89
C LEU A 244 -14.52 -6.93 10.29
N ALA A 245 -15.22 -6.94 11.43
CA ALA A 245 -15.98 -8.08 11.94
C ALA A 245 -17.34 -8.23 11.24
#